data_AF-A0A661JH31-F1
#
_entry.id   AF-A0A661JH31-F1
#
_cell.length_a   1.000
_cell.length_b   1.000
_cell.length_c   1.000
_cell.angle_alpha   90.00
_cell.angle_beta   90.00
_cell.angle_gamma   90.00
#
_symmetry.space_group_name_H-M   'P 1'
#
loop_
_entity.id
_entity.type
_entity.pdbx_description
1 polymer ?
#
loop_
_entity_poly.entity_id
_entity_poly.type
_entity_poly.pdbx_seq_one_letter_code
_entity_poly.pdbx_strand_id
1 'polypeptide(L)'
;MENKSRRVGRIKNKLFLFVLLGVILSFSACVSHIQQLREAQNQFNMAATMENQIKLGNPRSAIVSAGEATVSYRIAVKIISDLLEKNRSGLQKDRLLGNAYTIKAMAEWRLGEYDSAMKTVSTALGQPGLEIFPRDRVLLQALRGLIKNDQAFAHMMEKDYPYTDIKNLLVDSLHNLDSALATAPKGSRIRLYILLSELAVLKNWADLRGEPGTYSESLPADFDKITEINEWCNSAKPVWKNFVEECKKVPEARGSLLRDWGQRIGMPESCN
;
A
#
# COMPACT_ATOMS: atom_id res chain seq x y z
N MET A 1 46.02 67.34 10.83
CA MET A 1 45.74 66.23 11.79
C MET A 1 44.33 65.70 11.51
N GLU A 2 44.12 64.79 10.56
CA GLU A 2 42.77 64.26 10.27
C GLU A 2 42.84 63.03 9.37
N ASN A 3 43.04 61.82 9.91
CA ASN A 3 42.74 60.58 9.14
C ASN A 3 42.68 59.25 9.92
N LYS A 4 42.51 59.23 11.26
CA LYS A 4 42.51 57.97 12.03
C LYS A 4 41.12 57.36 12.33
N SER A 5 40.03 58.10 12.14
CA SER A 5 38.69 57.65 12.58
C SER A 5 37.97 56.68 11.61
N ARG A 6 38.31 56.66 10.31
CA ARG A 6 37.56 55.85 9.31
C ARG A 6 37.89 54.34 9.27
N ARG A 7 38.96 53.86 9.94
CA ARG A 7 39.35 52.43 9.86
C ARG A 7 38.57 51.50 10.79
N VAL A 8 38.05 51.98 11.92
CA VAL A 8 37.44 51.10 12.95
C VAL A 8 36.02 50.63 12.54
N GLY A 9 35.29 51.42 11.74
CA GLY A 9 33.94 51.03 11.26
C GLY A 9 33.93 49.90 10.24
N ARG A 10 35.02 49.70 9.48
CA ARG A 10 35.07 48.71 8.38
C ARG A 10 35.26 47.27 8.85
N ILE A 11 35.82 47.06 10.04
CA ILE A 11 36.11 45.72 10.58
C ILE A 11 34.84 45.12 11.21
N LYS A 12 34.02 45.93 11.89
CA LYS A 12 32.78 45.47 12.52
C LYS A 12 31.73 44.95 11.51
N ASN A 13 31.66 45.56 10.32
CA ASN A 13 30.75 45.11 9.26
C ASN A 13 31.15 43.77 8.62
N LYS A 14 32.45 43.44 8.57
CA LYS A 14 32.89 42.14 8.02
C LYS A 14 32.58 40.99 8.97
N LEU A 15 32.79 41.16 10.27
CA LEU A 15 32.50 40.13 11.27
C LEU A 15 31.00 39.79 11.31
N PHE A 16 30.12 40.80 11.24
CA PHE A 16 28.68 40.59 11.20
C PHE A 16 28.24 39.80 9.96
N LEU A 17 28.82 40.09 8.79
CA LEU A 17 28.53 39.37 7.55
C LEU A 17 28.95 37.89 7.61
N PHE A 18 30.13 37.59 8.19
CA PHE A 18 30.58 36.21 8.37
C PHE A 18 29.73 35.42 9.39
N VAL A 19 29.30 36.07 10.48
CA VAL A 19 28.38 35.45 11.45
C VAL A 19 27.02 35.17 10.80
N LEU A 20 26.46 36.13 10.05
CA LEU A 20 25.19 35.95 9.36
C LEU A 20 25.27 34.83 8.31
N LEU A 21 26.35 34.77 7.53
CA LEU A 21 26.57 33.72 6.53
C LEU A 21 26.76 32.35 7.19
N GLY A 22 27.49 32.29 8.31
CA GLY A 22 27.65 31.07 9.10
C GLY A 22 26.31 30.56 9.65
N VAL A 23 25.45 31.47 10.14
CA VAL A 23 24.11 31.13 10.61
C VAL A 23 23.23 30.63 9.47
N ILE A 24 23.24 31.26 8.30
CA ILE A 24 22.45 30.83 7.13
C ILE A 24 22.91 29.44 6.63
N LEU A 25 24.22 29.21 6.57
CA LEU A 25 24.79 27.90 6.19
C LEU A 25 24.52 26.80 7.22
N SER A 26 24.32 27.16 8.49
CA SER A 26 23.93 26.22 9.54
C SER A 26 22.48 25.73 9.36
N PHE A 27 21.60 26.55 8.79
CA PHE A 27 20.19 26.19 8.58
C PHE A 27 19.95 25.31 7.35
N SER A 28 20.81 25.37 6.34
CA SER A 28 20.68 24.54 5.13
C SER A 28 21.08 23.06 5.32
N ALA A 29 21.69 22.71 6.45
CA ALA A 29 22.06 21.31 6.77
C ALA A 29 20.95 20.51 7.48
N CYS A 30 19.85 21.14 7.92
CA CYS A 30 18.92 20.54 8.90
C CYS A 30 17.69 19.80 8.34
N VAL A 31 17.48 19.65 7.03
CA VAL A 31 16.21 19.08 6.49
C VAL A 31 16.41 18.09 5.32
N SER A 32 17.51 17.33 5.29
CA SER A 32 17.74 16.40 4.17
C SER A 32 16.81 15.17 4.19
N HIS A 33 16.58 14.57 5.37
CA HIS A 33 15.84 13.30 5.44
C HIS A 33 14.33 13.46 5.23
N ILE A 34 13.74 14.58 5.68
CA ILE A 34 12.32 14.89 5.43
C ILE A 34 12.07 15.12 3.93
N GLN A 35 12.98 15.83 3.26
CA GLN A 35 12.88 16.03 1.80
C GLN A 35 13.01 14.72 1.04
N GLN A 36 13.96 13.85 1.43
CA GLN A 36 14.11 12.53 0.84
C GLN A 36 12.88 11.64 1.09
N LEU A 37 12.29 11.67 2.29
CA LEU A 37 11.08 10.90 2.57
C LEU A 37 9.91 11.37 1.72
N ARG A 38 9.76 12.70 1.56
CA ARG A 38 8.75 13.28 0.68
C ARG A 38 8.97 12.86 -0.77
N GLU A 39 10.23 12.83 -1.23
CA GLU A 39 10.56 12.37 -2.57
C GLU A 39 10.18 10.89 -2.76
N ALA A 40 10.53 10.01 -1.83
CA ALA A 40 10.11 8.61 -1.88
C ALA A 40 8.58 8.46 -1.93
N GLN A 41 7.85 9.26 -1.15
CA GLN A 41 6.39 9.26 -1.17
C GLN A 41 5.83 9.75 -2.52
N ASN A 42 6.44 10.78 -3.12
CA ASN A 42 6.06 11.26 -4.45
C ASN A 42 6.26 10.17 -5.52
N GLN A 43 7.40 9.47 -5.49
CA GLN A 43 7.70 8.37 -6.40
C GLN A 43 6.70 7.21 -6.23
N PHE A 44 6.37 6.84 -4.98
CA PHE A 44 5.33 5.85 -4.71
C PHE A 44 3.96 6.28 -5.24
N ASN A 45 3.53 7.52 -4.98
CA ASN A 45 2.24 8.03 -5.43
C ASN A 45 2.16 8.12 -6.96
N MET A 46 3.25 8.51 -7.62
CA MET A 46 3.36 8.54 -9.07
C MET A 46 3.18 7.14 -9.66
N ALA A 47 3.88 6.14 -9.10
CA ALA A 47 3.73 4.74 -9.49
C ALA A 47 2.30 4.23 -9.32
N ALA A 48 1.69 4.48 -8.15
CA ALA A 48 0.32 4.06 -7.86
C ALA A 48 -0.71 4.75 -8.79
N THR A 49 -0.46 6.01 -9.16
CA THR A 49 -1.30 6.73 -10.13
C THR A 49 -1.22 6.09 -11.50
N MET A 50 -0.01 5.78 -11.98
CA MET A 50 0.20 5.07 -13.25
C MET A 50 -0.49 3.70 -13.26
N GLU A 51 -0.34 2.90 -12.20
CA GLU A 51 -1.02 1.60 -12.09
C GLU A 51 -2.55 1.72 -12.13
N ASN A 52 -3.12 2.70 -11.44
CA ASN A 52 -4.55 2.94 -11.47
C ASN A 52 -5.03 3.38 -12.85
N GLN A 53 -4.25 4.22 -13.54
CA GLN A 53 -4.55 4.62 -14.93
C GLN A 53 -4.48 3.43 -15.89
N ILE A 54 -3.54 2.50 -15.70
CA ILE A 54 -3.46 1.26 -16.48
C ILE A 54 -4.70 0.40 -16.28
N LYS A 55 -5.13 0.23 -15.02
CA LYS A 55 -6.31 -0.58 -14.68
C LYS A 55 -7.63 0.01 -15.18
N LEU A 56 -7.71 1.33 -15.32
CA LEU A 56 -8.91 2.05 -15.74
C LEU A 56 -8.90 2.50 -17.20
N GLY A 57 -7.75 2.43 -17.88
CA GLY A 57 -7.48 3.06 -19.17
C GLY A 57 -7.48 2.12 -20.37
N ASN A 58 -7.04 2.65 -21.53
CA ASN A 58 -6.93 1.90 -22.79
C ASN A 58 -5.75 0.90 -22.74
N PRO A 59 -5.94 -0.38 -23.13
CA PRO A 59 -4.90 -1.42 -23.08
C PRO A 59 -3.59 -1.07 -23.81
N ARG A 60 -3.61 -0.23 -24.85
CA ARG A 60 -2.39 0.06 -25.64
C ARG A 60 -1.38 0.95 -24.92
N SER A 61 -1.81 1.85 -24.03
CA SER A 61 -0.89 2.65 -23.19
C SER A 61 -0.40 1.89 -21.95
N ALA A 62 -0.96 0.71 -21.67
CA ALA A 62 -0.73 -0.03 -20.43
C ALA A 62 0.72 -0.50 -20.25
N ILE A 63 1.36 -0.97 -21.33
CA ILE A 63 2.68 -1.62 -21.24
C ILE A 63 3.78 -0.61 -20.87
N VAL A 64 3.82 0.54 -21.54
CA VAL A 64 4.83 1.59 -21.27
C VAL A 64 4.67 2.11 -19.85
N SER A 65 3.44 2.41 -19.43
CA SER A 65 3.16 2.91 -18.08
C SER A 65 3.46 1.89 -16.99
N ALA A 66 3.35 0.58 -17.26
CA ALA A 66 3.69 -0.47 -16.28
C ALA A 66 5.19 -0.50 -15.96
N GLY A 67 6.03 -0.32 -16.99
CA GLY A 67 7.48 -0.19 -16.81
C GLY A 67 7.86 1.04 -15.98
N GLU A 68 7.25 2.19 -16.27
CA GLU A 68 7.46 3.45 -15.53
C GLU A 68 7.02 3.36 -14.06
N ALA A 69 5.88 2.72 -13.80
CA ALA A 69 5.41 2.47 -12.43
C ALA A 69 6.41 1.61 -11.65
N THR A 70 6.91 0.53 -12.26
CA THR A 70 7.92 -0.36 -11.67
C THR A 70 9.20 0.40 -11.31
N VAL A 71 9.70 1.25 -12.22
CA VAL A 71 10.89 2.08 -11.95
C VAL A 71 10.65 3.03 -10.77
N SER A 72 9.48 3.68 -10.73
CA SER A 72 9.13 4.63 -9.68
C SER A 72 9.03 3.96 -8.29
N TYR A 73 8.44 2.76 -8.20
CA TYR A 73 8.46 1.98 -6.96
C TYR A 73 9.89 1.61 -6.53
N ARG A 74 10.77 1.19 -7.46
CA ARG A 74 12.18 0.88 -7.13
C ARG A 74 12.93 2.11 -6.61
N ILE A 75 12.69 3.29 -7.19
CA ILE A 75 13.26 4.55 -6.69
C ILE A 75 12.79 4.82 -5.27
N ALA A 76 11.49 4.66 -4.98
CA ALA A 76 10.96 4.82 -3.63
C ALA A 76 11.62 3.86 -2.63
N VAL A 77 11.73 2.56 -2.95
CA VAL A 77 12.41 1.56 -2.10
C VAL A 77 13.86 1.94 -1.85
N LYS A 78 14.58 2.39 -2.87
CA LYS A 78 15.98 2.81 -2.76
C LYS A 78 16.14 4.01 -1.82
N ILE A 79 15.36 5.07 -2.03
CA ILE A 79 15.43 6.28 -1.19
C ILE A 79 15.12 5.95 0.27
N ILE A 80 14.06 5.16 0.52
CA ILE A 80 13.72 4.76 1.90
C ILE A 80 14.80 3.87 2.51
N SER A 81 15.38 2.94 1.75
CA SER A 81 16.44 2.08 2.27
C SER A 81 17.67 2.88 2.69
N ASP A 82 18.11 3.83 1.85
CA ASP A 82 19.20 4.75 2.18
C ASP A 82 18.88 5.61 3.42
N LEU A 83 17.64 6.06 3.56
CA LEU A 83 17.17 6.81 4.72
C LEU A 83 17.19 5.98 6.00
N LEU A 84 16.71 4.74 5.94
CA LEU A 84 16.68 3.80 7.07
C LEU A 84 18.09 3.38 7.50
N GLU A 85 19.05 3.38 6.58
CA GLU A 85 20.46 3.11 6.87
C GLU A 85 21.16 4.34 7.47
N LYS A 86 21.03 5.51 6.84
CA LYS A 86 21.87 6.69 7.13
C LYS A 86 21.25 7.66 8.13
N ASN A 87 19.92 7.73 8.20
CA ASN A 87 19.18 8.78 8.94
C ASN A 87 18.07 8.23 9.84
N ARG A 88 18.18 6.98 10.29
CA ARG A 88 17.16 6.31 11.11
C ARG A 88 16.79 7.08 12.37
N SER A 89 17.79 7.60 13.09
CA SER A 89 17.57 8.34 14.34
C SER A 89 16.82 9.65 14.11
N GLY A 90 17.11 10.35 13.00
CA GLY A 90 16.38 11.55 12.58
C GLY A 90 14.93 11.24 12.28
N LEU A 91 14.66 10.18 11.50
CA LEU A 91 13.30 9.72 11.23
C LEU A 91 12.54 9.34 12.51
N GLN A 92 13.21 8.71 13.48
CA GLN A 92 12.58 8.35 14.75
C GLN A 92 12.26 9.58 15.59
N LYS A 93 13.21 10.52 15.71
CA LYS A 93 13.03 11.79 16.44
C LYS A 93 11.83 12.58 15.91
N ASP A 94 11.67 12.61 14.60
CA ASP A 94 10.59 13.33 13.92
C ASP A 94 9.31 12.50 13.75
N ARG A 95 9.26 11.28 14.32
CA ARG A 95 8.10 10.35 14.25
C ARG A 95 7.70 9.94 12.83
N LEU A 96 8.67 9.88 11.93
CA LEU A 96 8.52 9.52 10.53
C LEU A 96 8.98 8.09 10.22
N LEU A 97 9.64 7.41 11.17
CA LEU A 97 10.20 6.09 10.96
C LEU A 97 9.14 5.03 10.60
N GLY A 98 7.98 5.05 11.26
CA GLY A 98 6.87 4.15 10.94
C GLY A 98 6.31 4.39 9.53
N ASN A 99 6.24 5.64 9.09
CA ASN A 99 5.80 6.00 7.75
C ASN A 99 6.79 5.53 6.67
N ALA A 100 8.10 5.70 6.92
CA ALA A 100 9.15 5.19 6.04
C ALA A 100 9.03 3.67 5.84
N TYR A 101 8.90 2.90 6.93
CA TYR A 101 8.68 1.45 6.84
C TYR A 101 7.42 1.09 6.05
N THR A 102 6.33 1.83 6.21
CA THR A 102 5.08 1.59 5.50
C THR A 102 5.24 1.81 4.00
N ILE A 103 5.86 2.93 3.58
CA ILE A 103 6.11 3.20 2.16
C ILE A 103 7.00 2.12 1.56
N LYS A 104 8.07 1.72 2.27
CA LYS A 104 8.96 0.65 1.80
C LYS A 104 8.23 -0.67 1.62
N ALA A 105 7.49 -1.13 2.63
CA ALA A 105 6.78 -2.40 2.57
C ALA A 105 5.72 -2.42 1.45
N MET A 106 4.98 -1.32 1.28
CA MET A 106 4.02 -1.18 0.20
C MET A 106 4.70 -1.21 -1.17
N ALA A 107 5.82 -0.50 -1.35
CA ALA A 107 6.54 -0.48 -2.62
C ALA A 107 7.16 -1.85 -2.96
N GLU A 108 7.75 -2.55 -1.98
CA GLU A 108 8.24 -3.93 -2.12
C GLU A 108 7.11 -4.88 -2.53
N TRP A 109 5.93 -4.77 -1.90
CA TRP A 109 4.74 -5.54 -2.29
C TRP A 109 4.34 -5.27 -3.75
N ARG A 110 4.24 -4.00 -4.16
CA ARG A 110 3.88 -3.66 -5.55
C ARG A 110 4.91 -4.13 -6.58
N LEU A 111 6.16 -4.35 -6.17
CA LEU A 111 7.22 -4.92 -7.01
C LEU A 111 7.20 -6.46 -7.08
N GLY A 112 6.30 -7.13 -6.35
CA GLY A 112 6.29 -8.58 -6.22
C GLY A 112 7.36 -9.14 -5.27
N GLU A 113 8.07 -8.26 -4.54
CA GLU A 113 9.13 -8.64 -3.60
C GLU A 113 8.54 -9.01 -2.23
N TYR A 114 7.69 -10.05 -2.20
CA TYR A 114 6.85 -10.37 -1.04
C TYR A 114 7.64 -10.70 0.24
N ASP A 115 8.76 -11.41 0.13
CA ASP A 115 9.61 -11.72 1.29
C ASP A 115 10.24 -10.45 1.88
N SER A 116 10.71 -9.54 1.03
CA SER A 116 11.24 -8.22 1.44
C SER A 116 10.15 -7.41 2.14
N ALA A 117 8.96 -7.34 1.54
CA ALA A 117 7.80 -6.65 2.11
C ALA A 117 7.46 -7.18 3.51
N MET A 118 7.38 -8.51 3.67
CA MET A 118 7.07 -9.14 4.95
C MET A 118 8.17 -8.97 6.00
N LYS A 119 9.44 -8.93 5.59
CA LYS A 119 10.57 -8.58 6.47
C LYS A 119 10.46 -7.13 6.95
N THR A 120 10.10 -6.21 6.05
CA THR A 120 9.87 -4.79 6.38
C THR A 120 8.69 -4.63 7.34
N VAL A 121 7.56 -5.32 7.11
CA VAL A 121 6.41 -5.35 8.03
C VAL A 121 6.82 -5.88 9.41
N SER A 122 7.50 -7.01 9.46
CA SER A 122 7.93 -7.63 10.72
C SER A 122 8.88 -6.73 11.51
N THR A 123 9.78 -6.04 10.81
CA THR A 123 10.67 -5.04 11.41
C THR A 123 9.87 -3.88 12.02
N ALA A 124 8.91 -3.35 11.28
CA ALA A 124 8.11 -2.21 11.74
C ALA A 124 7.20 -2.58 12.92
N LEU A 125 6.40 -3.63 12.78
CA LEU A 125 5.44 -4.05 13.82
C LEU A 125 6.12 -4.66 15.05
N GLY A 126 7.30 -5.26 14.88
CA GLY A 126 8.05 -5.91 15.96
C GLY A 126 8.99 -4.97 16.73
N GLN A 127 9.24 -3.75 16.26
CA GLN A 127 10.14 -2.81 16.93
C GLN A 127 9.46 -2.16 18.16
N PRO A 128 9.96 -2.40 19.39
CA PRO A 128 9.39 -1.78 20.59
C PRO A 128 9.52 -0.26 20.55
N GLY A 129 8.47 0.44 20.98
CA GLY A 129 8.45 1.91 21.07
C GLY A 129 8.43 2.63 19.71
N LEU A 130 8.31 1.92 18.59
CA LEU A 130 8.12 2.57 17.29
C LEU A 130 6.72 3.17 17.18
N GLU A 131 6.66 4.50 17.05
CA GLU A 131 5.43 5.21 16.73
C GLU A 131 5.04 4.95 15.26
N ILE A 132 3.88 4.35 15.06
CA ILE A 132 3.28 4.10 13.73
C ILE A 132 1.90 4.72 13.75
N PHE A 133 1.63 5.61 12.78
CA PHE A 133 0.32 6.22 12.65
C PHE A 133 -0.77 5.16 12.47
N PRO A 134 -2.00 5.35 13.01
CA PRO A 134 -3.05 4.34 12.93
C PRO A 134 -3.34 3.84 11.51
N ARG A 135 -3.38 4.73 10.52
CA ARG A 135 -3.53 4.38 9.10
C ARG A 135 -2.43 3.42 8.63
N ASP A 136 -1.19 3.75 8.93
CA ASP A 136 -0.01 3.03 8.49
C ASP A 136 0.07 1.65 9.17
N ARG A 137 -0.33 1.57 10.45
CA ARG A 137 -0.45 0.30 11.17
C ARG A 137 -1.47 -0.63 10.53
N VAL A 138 -2.65 -0.12 10.17
CA VAL A 138 -3.69 -0.90 9.48
C VAL A 138 -3.18 -1.41 8.13
N LEU A 139 -2.48 -0.56 7.34
CA LEU A 139 -1.88 -0.97 6.07
C LEU A 139 -0.84 -2.08 6.26
N LEU A 140 0.07 -1.94 7.23
CA LEU A 140 1.08 -2.96 7.52
C LEU A 140 0.44 -4.29 7.97
N GLN A 141 -0.65 -4.23 8.74
CA GLN A 141 -1.42 -5.42 9.14
C GLN A 141 -2.11 -6.08 7.94
N ALA A 142 -2.68 -5.28 7.05
CA ALA A 142 -3.37 -5.77 5.85
C ALA A 142 -2.43 -6.41 4.82
N LEU A 143 -1.16 -6.01 4.79
CA LEU A 143 -0.22 -6.37 3.72
C LEU A 143 -0.06 -7.89 3.54
N ARG A 144 -0.10 -8.65 4.64
CA ARG A 144 -0.08 -10.13 4.56
C ARG A 144 -1.27 -10.67 3.75
N GLY A 145 -2.46 -10.14 3.99
CA GLY A 145 -3.66 -10.53 3.23
C GLY A 145 -3.56 -10.11 1.77
N LEU A 146 -3.11 -8.88 1.50
CA LEU A 146 -2.91 -8.36 0.14
C LEU A 146 -1.91 -9.21 -0.67
N ILE A 147 -0.78 -9.58 -0.06
CA ILE A 147 0.23 -10.45 -0.69
C ILE A 147 -0.36 -11.82 -1.03
N LYS A 148 -1.09 -12.45 -0.10
CA LYS A 148 -1.71 -13.76 -0.35
C LYS A 148 -2.73 -13.72 -1.48
N ASN A 149 -3.47 -12.63 -1.61
CA ASN A 149 -4.38 -12.45 -2.75
C ASN A 149 -3.63 -12.37 -4.08
N ASP A 150 -2.52 -11.61 -4.14
CA ASP A 150 -1.72 -11.50 -5.35
C ASP A 150 -1.03 -12.83 -5.70
N GLN A 151 -0.58 -13.59 -4.70
CA GLN A 151 -0.05 -14.95 -4.88
C GLN A 151 -1.12 -15.90 -5.41
N ALA A 152 -2.33 -15.90 -4.82
CA ALA A 152 -3.44 -16.70 -5.31
C ALA A 152 -3.76 -16.37 -6.77
N PHE A 153 -3.85 -15.08 -7.12
CA PHE A 153 -4.11 -14.67 -8.49
C PHE A 153 -2.99 -15.10 -9.45
N ALA A 154 -1.72 -15.00 -9.05
CA ALA A 154 -0.61 -15.49 -9.86
C ALA A 154 -0.72 -17.00 -10.11
N HIS A 155 -1.01 -17.79 -9.07
CA HIS A 155 -1.20 -19.23 -9.19
C HIS A 155 -2.45 -19.60 -10.00
N MET A 156 -3.51 -18.79 -10.00
CA MET A 156 -4.64 -18.99 -10.91
C MET A 156 -4.26 -18.85 -12.39
N MET A 157 -3.20 -18.10 -12.71
CA MET A 157 -2.68 -17.99 -14.07
C MET A 157 -1.71 -19.13 -14.44
N GLU A 158 -1.21 -19.85 -13.43
CA GLU A 158 -0.34 -21.01 -13.56
C GLU A 158 -1.20 -22.28 -13.56
N LYS A 159 -1.32 -22.94 -14.72
CA LYS A 159 -2.26 -24.06 -14.92
C LYS A 159 -2.07 -25.27 -13.98
N ASP A 160 -0.88 -25.41 -13.41
CA ASP A 160 -0.45 -26.58 -12.64
C ASP A 160 -0.62 -26.43 -11.12
N TYR A 161 -1.16 -25.31 -10.64
CA TYR A 161 -1.35 -25.11 -9.19
C TYR A 161 -2.60 -25.82 -8.65
N PRO A 162 -2.51 -26.55 -7.53
CA PRO A 162 -3.67 -27.21 -6.94
C PRO A 162 -4.76 -26.21 -6.51
N TYR A 163 -6.00 -26.49 -6.89
CA TYR A 163 -7.18 -25.69 -6.51
C TYR A 163 -7.21 -25.37 -5.01
N THR A 164 -6.99 -26.39 -4.17
CA THR A 164 -7.05 -26.29 -2.71
C THR A 164 -6.01 -25.30 -2.16
N ASP A 165 -4.82 -25.24 -2.76
CA ASP A 165 -3.75 -24.34 -2.32
C ASP A 165 -4.10 -22.88 -2.66
N ILE A 166 -4.64 -22.64 -3.86
CA ILE A 166 -5.12 -21.31 -4.27
C ILE A 166 -6.27 -20.87 -3.35
N LYS A 167 -7.24 -21.76 -3.08
CA LYS A 167 -8.35 -21.49 -2.16
C LYS A 167 -7.86 -21.15 -0.75
N ASN A 168 -6.89 -21.91 -0.23
CA ASN A 168 -6.30 -21.65 1.09
C ASN A 168 -5.66 -20.25 1.15
N LEU A 169 -4.96 -19.82 0.10
CA LEU A 169 -4.41 -18.46 0.03
C LEU A 169 -5.51 -17.39 0.07
N LEU A 170 -6.62 -17.59 -0.64
CA LEU A 170 -7.76 -16.65 -0.66
C LEU A 170 -8.47 -16.60 0.70
N VAL A 171 -8.74 -17.74 1.33
CA VAL A 171 -9.34 -17.81 2.67
C VAL A 171 -8.44 -17.14 3.71
N ASP A 172 -7.14 -17.45 3.69
CA ASP A 172 -6.18 -16.80 4.55
C ASP A 172 -6.08 -15.30 4.28
N SER A 173 -6.19 -14.88 3.01
CA SER A 173 -6.20 -13.47 2.65
C SER A 173 -7.36 -12.73 3.33
N LEU A 174 -8.58 -13.28 3.24
CA LEU A 174 -9.76 -12.73 3.92
C LEU A 174 -9.53 -12.62 5.44
N HIS A 175 -9.05 -13.68 6.08
CA HIS A 175 -8.79 -13.67 7.52
C HIS A 175 -7.79 -12.58 7.95
N ASN A 176 -6.73 -12.37 7.17
CA ASN A 176 -5.74 -11.33 7.43
C ASN A 176 -6.30 -9.92 7.19
N LEU A 177 -7.13 -9.74 6.17
CA LEU A 177 -7.79 -8.46 5.88
C LEU A 177 -8.84 -8.12 6.95
N ASP A 178 -9.65 -9.09 7.39
CA ASP A 178 -10.62 -8.94 8.48
C ASP A 178 -9.94 -8.47 9.77
N SER A 179 -8.78 -9.06 10.07
CA SER A 179 -7.97 -8.68 11.23
C SER A 179 -7.49 -7.23 11.16
N ALA A 180 -7.09 -6.75 9.98
CA ALA A 180 -6.72 -5.36 9.76
C ALA A 180 -7.96 -4.43 9.75
N LEU A 181 -9.08 -4.91 9.24
CA LEU A 181 -10.34 -4.17 9.21
C LEU A 181 -10.88 -3.91 10.62
N ALA A 182 -10.68 -4.85 11.54
CA ALA A 182 -11.07 -4.73 12.95
C ALA A 182 -10.35 -3.57 13.67
N THR A 183 -9.13 -3.22 13.25
CA THR A 183 -8.35 -2.10 13.81
C THR A 183 -8.52 -0.80 13.02
N ALA A 184 -9.14 -0.85 11.83
CA ALA A 184 -9.34 0.30 10.97
C ALA A 184 -10.39 1.28 11.55
N PRO A 185 -10.10 2.58 11.65
CA PRO A 185 -11.06 3.57 12.13
C PRO A 185 -12.34 3.60 11.26
N LYS A 186 -13.52 3.60 11.90
CA LYS A 186 -14.82 3.65 11.20
C LYS A 186 -14.93 4.92 10.33
N GLY A 187 -15.51 4.82 9.14
CA GLY A 187 -15.66 5.95 8.21
C GLY A 187 -14.35 6.45 7.59
N SER A 188 -13.21 5.83 7.89
CA SER A 188 -11.94 6.21 7.28
C SER A 188 -11.82 5.65 5.85
N ARG A 189 -11.07 6.37 4.99
CA ARG A 189 -10.77 5.89 3.63
C ARG A 189 -9.99 4.58 3.63
N ILE A 190 -9.15 4.34 4.65
CA ILE A 190 -8.41 3.08 4.76
C ILE A 190 -9.36 1.91 5.00
N ARG A 191 -10.43 2.09 5.78
CA ARG A 191 -11.45 1.05 5.98
C ARG A 191 -12.12 0.66 4.66
N LEU A 192 -12.49 1.65 3.84
CA LEU A 192 -13.06 1.40 2.52
C LEU A 192 -12.06 0.68 1.59
N TYR A 193 -10.79 1.06 1.65
CA TYR A 193 -9.73 0.36 0.90
C TYR A 193 -9.63 -1.11 1.29
N ILE A 194 -9.62 -1.46 2.58
CA ILE A 194 -9.58 -2.87 3.03
C ILE A 194 -10.81 -3.65 2.57
N LEU A 195 -12.01 -3.06 2.66
CA LEU A 195 -13.24 -3.69 2.16
C LEU A 195 -13.18 -3.93 0.65
N LEU A 196 -12.66 -2.98 -0.13
CA LEU A 196 -12.44 -3.16 -1.57
C LEU A 196 -11.44 -4.29 -1.85
N SER A 197 -10.41 -4.45 -1.01
CA SER A 197 -9.47 -5.56 -1.10
C SER A 197 -10.14 -6.89 -0.79
N GLU A 198 -10.98 -7.00 0.24
CA GLU A 198 -11.76 -8.21 0.54
C GLU A 198 -12.69 -8.60 -0.62
N LEU A 199 -13.34 -7.61 -1.25
CA LEU A 199 -14.16 -7.84 -2.44
C LEU A 199 -13.33 -8.34 -3.63
N ALA A 200 -12.10 -7.86 -3.80
CA ALA A 200 -11.19 -8.37 -4.81
C ALA A 200 -10.79 -9.84 -4.54
N VAL A 201 -10.56 -10.22 -3.28
CA VAL A 201 -10.32 -11.62 -2.88
C VAL A 201 -11.52 -12.49 -3.21
N LEU A 202 -12.73 -12.05 -2.85
CA LEU A 202 -13.96 -12.77 -3.15
C LEU A 202 -14.21 -12.88 -4.66
N LYS A 203 -13.81 -11.88 -5.45
CA LYS A 203 -13.85 -11.96 -6.92
C LYS A 203 -12.90 -13.03 -7.45
N ASN A 204 -11.65 -13.05 -6.98
CA ASN A 204 -10.68 -14.07 -7.37
C ASN A 204 -11.17 -15.47 -6.98
N TRP A 205 -11.78 -15.61 -5.81
CA TRP A 205 -12.40 -16.88 -5.39
C TRP A 205 -13.59 -17.26 -6.28
N ALA A 206 -14.45 -16.29 -6.64
CA ALA A 206 -15.55 -16.52 -7.57
C ALA A 206 -15.07 -16.93 -8.98
N ASP A 207 -13.93 -16.41 -9.43
CA ASP A 207 -13.31 -16.77 -10.71
C ASP A 207 -12.65 -18.15 -10.66
N LEU A 208 -12.00 -18.49 -9.54
CA LEU A 208 -11.40 -19.80 -9.31
C LEU A 208 -12.44 -20.94 -9.39
N ARG A 209 -13.67 -20.70 -8.92
CA ARG A 209 -14.80 -21.65 -9.01
C ARG A 209 -15.57 -21.59 -10.35
N GLY A 210 -15.13 -20.75 -11.30
CA GLY A 210 -15.79 -20.49 -12.58
C GLY A 210 -15.86 -21.71 -13.51
N GLU A 211 -16.23 -21.50 -14.79
CA GLU A 211 -16.40 -22.60 -15.75
C GLU A 211 -15.16 -23.52 -15.81
N PRO A 212 -15.34 -24.85 -15.80
CA PRO A 212 -14.23 -25.80 -15.94
C PRO A 212 -13.35 -25.43 -17.14
N GLY A 213 -12.05 -25.22 -16.90
CA GLY A 213 -11.06 -24.91 -17.95
C GLY A 213 -10.59 -23.45 -18.02
N THR A 214 -11.06 -22.53 -17.18
CA THR A 214 -10.57 -21.14 -17.17
C THR A 214 -9.25 -20.95 -16.42
N TYR A 215 -9.07 -21.57 -15.24
CA TYR A 215 -7.91 -21.29 -14.36
C TYR A 215 -7.25 -22.52 -13.72
N SER A 216 -7.90 -23.68 -13.67
CA SER A 216 -7.33 -24.91 -13.11
C SER A 216 -7.64 -26.08 -14.03
N GLU A 217 -6.61 -26.85 -14.42
CA GLU A 217 -6.76 -27.99 -15.33
C GLU A 217 -7.52 -29.17 -14.70
N SER A 218 -7.67 -29.21 -13.37
CA SER A 218 -8.55 -30.18 -12.72
C SER A 218 -9.03 -29.70 -11.36
N LEU A 219 -10.35 -29.60 -11.20
CA LEU A 219 -10.96 -29.52 -9.88
C LEU A 219 -10.62 -30.80 -9.10
N PRO A 220 -10.40 -30.72 -7.77
CA PRO A 220 -10.19 -31.91 -6.93
C PRO A 220 -11.31 -32.93 -7.13
N ALA A 221 -10.99 -34.23 -7.00
CA ALA A 221 -11.98 -35.30 -7.19
C ALA A 221 -13.16 -35.21 -6.21
N ASP A 222 -12.94 -34.59 -5.05
CA ASP A 222 -13.91 -34.32 -4.00
C ASP A 222 -14.54 -32.91 -4.09
N PHE A 223 -14.32 -32.17 -5.18
CA PHE A 223 -14.90 -30.84 -5.37
C PHE A 223 -16.42 -30.90 -5.42
N ASP A 224 -17.08 -30.39 -4.38
CA ASP A 224 -18.52 -30.21 -4.33
C ASP A 224 -18.90 -28.75 -4.59
N LYS A 225 -19.48 -28.50 -5.76
CA LYS A 225 -19.87 -27.15 -6.19
C LYS A 225 -20.83 -26.47 -5.22
N ILE A 226 -21.74 -27.23 -4.59
CA ILE A 226 -22.74 -26.67 -3.68
C ILE A 226 -22.06 -26.20 -2.38
N THR A 227 -21.22 -27.04 -1.80
CA THR A 227 -20.41 -26.71 -0.63
C THR A 227 -19.53 -25.49 -0.90
N GLU A 228 -18.86 -25.45 -2.06
CA GLU A 228 -18.02 -24.32 -2.45
C GLU A 228 -18.79 -23.00 -2.53
N ILE A 229 -19.99 -23.02 -3.14
CA ILE A 229 -20.86 -21.84 -3.21
C ILE A 229 -21.29 -21.39 -1.82
N ASN A 230 -21.66 -22.33 -0.95
CA ASN A 230 -22.09 -22.02 0.41
C ASN A 230 -20.96 -21.39 1.24
N GLU A 231 -19.75 -21.94 1.17
CA GLU A 231 -18.57 -21.39 1.85
C GLU A 231 -18.22 -19.99 1.37
N TRP A 232 -18.21 -19.79 0.04
CA TRP A 232 -17.98 -18.48 -0.54
C TRP A 232 -19.05 -17.48 -0.09
N CYS A 233 -20.34 -17.87 -0.11
CA CYS A 233 -21.44 -17.01 0.32
C CYS A 233 -21.39 -16.65 1.81
N ASN A 234 -20.95 -17.57 2.66
CA ASN A 234 -20.75 -17.32 4.08
C ASN A 234 -19.67 -16.25 4.32
N SER A 235 -18.63 -16.24 3.50
CA SER A 235 -17.58 -15.21 3.51
C SER A 235 -18.04 -13.88 2.87
N ALA A 236 -18.78 -13.95 1.76
CA ALA A 236 -19.15 -12.77 0.97
C ALA A 236 -20.21 -11.89 1.63
N LYS A 237 -21.21 -12.49 2.30
CA LYS A 237 -22.32 -11.76 2.95
C LYS A 237 -21.86 -10.68 3.94
N PRO A 238 -21.00 -10.97 4.95
CA PRO A 238 -20.55 -9.95 5.89
C PRO A 238 -19.70 -8.85 5.24
N VAL A 239 -18.79 -9.21 4.32
CA VAL A 239 -17.96 -8.23 3.59
C VAL A 239 -18.83 -7.27 2.78
N TRP A 240 -19.79 -7.80 2.01
CA TRP A 240 -20.70 -6.99 1.20
C TRP A 240 -21.54 -6.05 2.05
N LYS A 241 -22.09 -6.54 3.18
CA LYS A 241 -22.85 -5.71 4.12
C LYS A 241 -21.99 -4.55 4.63
N ASN A 242 -20.78 -4.83 5.10
CA ASN A 242 -19.86 -3.81 5.62
C ASN A 242 -19.47 -2.78 4.55
N PHE A 243 -19.21 -3.25 3.32
CA PHE A 243 -18.92 -2.39 2.18
C PHE A 243 -20.06 -1.42 1.86
N VAL A 244 -21.29 -1.92 1.74
CA VAL A 244 -22.47 -1.09 1.50
C VAL A 244 -22.68 -0.07 2.62
N GLU A 245 -22.47 -0.46 3.88
CA GLU A 245 -22.56 0.45 5.03
C GLU A 245 -21.49 1.56 5.01
N GLU A 246 -20.25 1.25 4.63
CA GLU A 246 -19.19 2.27 4.51
C GLU A 246 -19.40 3.17 3.27
N CYS A 247 -19.84 2.64 2.13
CA CYS A 247 -20.17 3.43 0.94
C CYS A 247 -21.25 4.48 1.22
N LYS A 248 -22.22 4.18 2.11
CA LYS A 248 -23.23 5.17 2.54
C LYS A 248 -22.60 6.39 3.21
N LYS A 249 -21.39 6.29 3.78
CA LYS A 249 -20.72 7.39 4.50
C LYS A 249 -19.90 8.29 3.57
N VAL A 250 -19.69 7.90 2.31
CA VAL A 250 -18.87 8.64 1.34
C VAL A 250 -19.78 9.31 0.30
N PRO A 251 -19.90 10.65 0.28
CA PRO A 251 -20.86 11.37 -0.56
C PRO A 251 -20.75 11.10 -2.06
N GLU A 252 -19.54 10.95 -2.59
CA GLU A 252 -19.28 10.78 -4.04
C GLU A 252 -19.36 9.32 -4.52
N ALA A 253 -19.32 8.33 -3.63
CA ALA A 253 -19.07 6.92 -3.99
C ALA A 253 -20.34 6.06 -4.11
N ARG A 254 -21.54 6.62 -3.93
CA ARG A 254 -22.74 5.80 -3.65
C ARG A 254 -23.29 5.01 -4.84
N GLY A 255 -23.31 5.58 -6.04
CA GLY A 255 -24.11 5.02 -7.13
C GLY A 255 -23.35 4.04 -8.03
N SER A 256 -22.31 4.54 -8.69
CA SER A 256 -21.53 3.77 -9.67
C SER A 256 -20.72 2.66 -9.01
N LEU A 257 -20.00 2.99 -7.93
CA LEU A 257 -19.10 2.05 -7.27
C LEU A 257 -19.82 0.80 -6.75
N LEU A 258 -21.01 0.98 -6.13
CA LEU A 258 -21.83 -0.14 -5.65
C LEU A 258 -22.32 -1.03 -6.79
N ARG A 259 -22.80 -0.43 -7.89
CA ARG A 259 -23.28 -1.18 -9.06
C ARG A 259 -22.15 -1.96 -9.72
N ASP A 260 -21.02 -1.30 -9.97
CA ASP A 260 -19.87 -1.90 -10.66
C ASP A 260 -19.32 -3.09 -9.86
N TRP A 261 -19.16 -2.95 -8.54
CA TRP A 261 -18.67 -4.05 -7.72
C TRP A 261 -19.70 -5.16 -7.53
N GLY A 262 -20.97 -4.83 -7.31
CA GLY A 262 -22.04 -5.83 -7.17
C GLY A 262 -22.13 -6.73 -8.41
N GLN A 263 -22.09 -6.13 -9.59
CA GLN A 263 -22.06 -6.87 -10.87
C GLN A 263 -20.81 -7.73 -11.00
N ARG A 264 -19.63 -7.21 -10.67
CA ARG A 264 -18.37 -7.96 -10.81
C ARG A 264 -18.33 -9.20 -9.92
N ILE A 265 -18.76 -9.09 -8.67
CA ILE A 265 -18.68 -10.22 -7.72
C ILE A 265 -19.89 -11.15 -7.77
N GLY A 266 -20.92 -10.82 -8.58
CA GLY A 266 -22.17 -11.59 -8.66
C GLY A 266 -23.03 -11.51 -7.40
N MET A 267 -22.89 -10.48 -6.57
CA MET A 267 -23.71 -10.27 -5.37
C MET A 267 -24.87 -9.31 -5.67
N PRO A 268 -26.07 -9.54 -5.10
CA PRO A 268 -26.45 -10.61 -4.17
C PRO A 268 -26.95 -11.90 -4.84
N GLU A 269 -27.09 -11.92 -6.17
CA GLU A 269 -27.79 -12.97 -6.93
C GLU A 269 -27.20 -14.37 -6.73
N SER A 270 -25.88 -14.49 -6.53
CA SER A 270 -25.21 -15.78 -6.34
C SER A 270 -25.42 -16.44 -4.96
N CYS A 271 -26.03 -15.75 -4.00
CA CYS A 271 -26.23 -16.24 -2.63
C CYS A 271 -27.69 -16.35 -2.19
N ASN A 272 -28.62 -16.20 -3.14
CA ASN A 272 -30.07 -16.29 -2.95
C ASN A 272 -30.65 -17.54 -3.61
#